data_AF-A0A9P0EPJ9-F1
#
_entry.id   AF-A0A9P0EPJ9-F1
#
_cell.length_a   1.000
_cell.length_b   1.000
_cell.length_c   1.000
_cell.angle_alpha   90.00
_cell.angle_beta   90.00
_cell.angle_gamma   90.00
#
_symmetry.space_group_name_H-M   'P 1'
#
loop_
_entity.id
_entity.type
_entity.pdbx_description
1 polymer ?
#
loop_
_entity_poly.entity_id
_entity_poly.type
_entity_poly.pdbx_seq_one_letter_code
_entity_poly.pdbx_strand_id
1 'polypeptide(L)'
;MVATTPFVLAAASLIGLSQATPLEPRAVSYKTYKGDGTVAKGWPNTSDWASFDTIWDVNIPQSAGACKWLGLTANSDAENTVLKAAIKQAATDSGLDARFILAAVVQESAMCVRVKTSYSATQGYRNPGLLQCFNGDHTCNDVDAGIPQLVPCPDAQIKGMITDGVGLTTSDGLKQTVARSGASDVSKYYKGALLYNSGVMPSSGNLGQGRSNPCYSSDIANRLMGWVADSSPCDRSTVGN
;
A
#
# COMPACT_ATOMS: atom_id res chain seq x y z
N MET A 1 64.20 -55.00 -3.23
CA MET A 1 63.71 -54.81 -1.84
C MET A 1 63.32 -53.35 -1.69
N VAL A 2 62.10 -52.91 -1.38
CA VAL A 2 60.78 -53.51 -1.17
C VAL A 2 59.79 -52.46 -1.70
N ALA A 3 58.77 -52.91 -2.43
CA ALA A 3 57.64 -52.12 -2.89
C ALA A 3 56.53 -52.10 -1.84
N THR A 4 55.73 -51.04 -1.78
CA THR A 4 54.26 -51.08 -1.58
C THR A 4 53.64 -49.68 -1.74
N THR A 5 52.94 -49.52 -2.87
CA THR A 5 51.60 -48.94 -3.17
C THR A 5 50.91 -47.86 -2.29
N PRO A 6 50.02 -47.04 -2.91
CA PRO A 6 49.59 -45.72 -2.43
C PRO A 6 48.25 -45.73 -1.67
N PHE A 7 47.98 -44.63 -0.95
CA PHE A 7 46.65 -44.30 -0.45
C PHE A 7 46.05 -43.15 -1.25
N VAL A 8 44.93 -43.43 -1.91
CA VAL A 8 44.01 -42.46 -2.49
C VAL A 8 43.08 -41.96 -1.40
N LEU A 9 42.95 -40.64 -1.25
CA LEU A 9 41.78 -40.02 -0.64
C LEU A 9 41.30 -38.90 -1.56
N ALA A 10 40.21 -39.19 -2.28
CA ALA A 10 39.40 -38.18 -2.93
C ALA A 10 38.52 -37.50 -1.88
N ALA A 11 38.50 -36.17 -1.88
CA ALA A 11 37.42 -35.40 -1.28
C ALA A 11 37.12 -34.21 -2.20
N ALA A 12 36.09 -34.39 -3.03
CA ALA A 12 35.42 -33.30 -3.71
C ALA A 12 34.74 -32.42 -2.65
N SER A 13 34.81 -31.10 -2.81
CA SER A 13 33.94 -30.19 -2.07
C SER A 13 33.38 -29.17 -3.05
N LEU A 14 32.08 -29.28 -3.22
CA LEU A 14 31.25 -28.61 -4.20
C LEU A 14 31.17 -27.11 -3.92
N ILE A 15 31.12 -26.36 -5.02
CA ILE A 15 30.84 -24.93 -5.11
C ILE A 15 29.50 -24.66 -4.43
N GLY A 16 29.52 -23.91 -3.32
CA GLY A 16 28.33 -23.36 -2.68
C GLY A 16 27.81 -22.17 -3.49
N LEU A 17 27.11 -22.43 -4.59
CA LEU A 17 26.25 -21.44 -5.22
C LEU A 17 25.05 -21.21 -4.29
N SER A 18 25.05 -20.12 -3.54
CA SER A 18 23.85 -19.58 -2.93
C SER A 18 22.91 -19.15 -4.06
N GLN A 19 22.07 -20.08 -4.51
CA GLN A 19 20.90 -19.72 -5.30
C GLN A 19 19.94 -19.04 -4.34
N ALA A 20 19.88 -17.72 -4.38
CA ALA A 20 18.72 -17.00 -3.89
C ALA A 20 17.52 -17.57 -4.65
N THR A 21 16.64 -18.27 -3.94
CA THR A 21 15.35 -18.71 -4.47
C THR A 21 14.65 -17.50 -5.07
N PRO A 22 14.12 -17.59 -6.31
CA PRO A 22 13.22 -16.56 -6.82
C PRO A 22 12.11 -16.36 -5.80
N LEU A 23 11.83 -15.12 -5.41
CA LEU A 23 10.68 -14.80 -4.57
C LEU A 23 9.42 -15.19 -5.35
N GLU A 24 8.88 -16.36 -5.02
CA GLU A 24 7.53 -16.80 -5.42
C GLU A 24 6.53 -15.65 -5.23
N PRO A 25 5.62 -15.41 -6.18
CA PRO A 25 4.57 -14.40 -6.06
C PRO A 25 3.67 -14.78 -4.88
N ARG A 26 3.95 -14.22 -3.71
CA ARG A 26 3.27 -14.55 -2.48
C ARG A 26 1.91 -13.85 -2.42
N ALA A 27 0.93 -14.37 -3.16
CA ALA A 27 -0.47 -14.11 -2.84
C ALA A 27 -0.78 -14.82 -1.51
N VAL A 28 -0.59 -14.12 -0.39
CA VAL A 28 -0.96 -14.66 0.93
C VAL A 28 -2.47 -14.69 1.10
N SER A 29 -2.99 -15.68 1.84
CA SER A 29 -4.36 -15.67 2.30
C SER A 29 -4.60 -14.49 3.26
N TYR A 30 -5.81 -13.91 3.18
CA TYR A 30 -6.19 -12.83 4.07
C TYR A 30 -6.27 -13.28 5.53
N LYS A 31 -5.75 -12.47 6.44
CA LYS A 31 -5.87 -12.63 7.90
C LYS A 31 -6.55 -11.40 8.50
N THR A 32 -7.66 -11.56 9.19
CA THR A 32 -8.28 -10.46 9.93
C THR A 32 -7.41 -10.09 11.14
N TYR A 33 -6.89 -8.88 11.16
CA TYR A 33 -6.16 -8.33 12.29
C TYR A 33 -7.09 -7.51 13.19
N LYS A 34 -7.03 -7.76 14.50
CA LYS A 34 -7.87 -7.11 15.51
C LYS A 34 -7.03 -6.38 16.56
N GLY A 35 -7.63 -5.49 17.32
CA GLY A 35 -6.94 -4.77 18.39
C GLY A 35 -6.17 -3.55 17.87
N ASP A 36 -5.02 -3.25 18.46
CA ASP A 36 -4.42 -1.91 18.44
C ASP A 36 -3.29 -1.72 17.40
N GLY A 37 -3.06 -2.67 16.50
CA GLY A 37 -1.97 -2.57 15.53
C GLY A 37 -0.62 -3.07 16.03
N THR A 38 -0.49 -3.48 17.30
CA THR A 38 0.80 -3.90 17.84
C THR A 38 1.14 -5.34 17.49
N VAL A 39 2.44 -5.66 17.43
CA VAL A 39 2.93 -7.04 17.25
C VAL A 39 2.41 -7.96 18.37
N ALA A 40 2.25 -7.44 19.59
CA ALA A 40 1.66 -8.18 20.72
C ALA A 40 0.20 -8.62 20.47
N LYS A 41 -0.53 -7.93 19.58
CA LYS A 41 -1.86 -8.33 19.10
C LYS A 41 -1.82 -9.16 17.80
N GLY A 42 -0.63 -9.59 17.38
CA GLY A 42 -0.43 -10.47 16.22
C GLY A 42 -0.41 -9.75 14.87
N TRP A 43 -0.23 -8.43 14.86
CA TRP A 43 0.02 -7.63 13.65
C TRP A 43 1.45 -7.81 13.15
N PRO A 44 1.70 -7.71 11.83
CA PRO A 44 3.04 -7.93 11.28
C PRO A 44 3.98 -6.77 11.62
N ASN A 45 5.26 -7.08 11.80
CA ASN A 45 6.31 -6.07 11.88
C ASN A 45 6.83 -5.69 10.48
N THR A 46 7.60 -4.61 10.36
CA THR A 46 8.16 -4.16 9.07
C THR A 46 9.07 -5.19 8.40
N SER A 47 9.66 -6.11 9.18
CA SER A 47 10.46 -7.24 8.71
C SER A 47 9.62 -8.34 8.06
N ASP A 48 8.33 -8.42 8.39
CA ASP A 48 7.42 -9.45 7.87
C ASP A 48 6.79 -9.01 6.55
N TRP A 49 6.78 -7.70 6.28
CA TRP A 49 6.18 -7.14 5.07
C TRP A 49 6.93 -7.62 3.82
N ALA A 50 6.16 -7.92 2.78
CA ALA A 50 6.69 -8.21 1.46
C ALA A 50 7.54 -7.03 0.94
N SER A 51 8.42 -7.30 -0.02
CA SER A 51 9.22 -6.25 -0.65
C SER A 51 8.31 -5.28 -1.43
N PHE A 52 8.77 -4.05 -1.66
CA PHE A 52 8.04 -3.08 -2.47
C PHE A 52 7.71 -3.64 -3.86
N ASP A 53 8.68 -4.28 -4.52
CA ASP A 53 8.49 -4.83 -5.85
C ASP A 53 7.53 -6.03 -5.82
N THR A 54 7.56 -6.87 -4.77
CA THR A 54 6.56 -7.93 -4.59
C THR A 54 5.14 -7.36 -4.49
N ILE A 55 4.92 -6.34 -3.65
CA ILE A 55 3.60 -5.71 -3.50
C ILE A 55 3.17 -5.06 -4.82
N TRP A 56 4.10 -4.43 -5.53
CA TRP A 56 3.83 -3.81 -6.84
C TRP A 56 3.41 -4.87 -7.86
N ASP A 57 4.19 -5.94 -8.01
CA ASP A 57 4.04 -6.94 -9.06
C ASP A 57 2.75 -7.76 -8.90
N VAL A 58 2.30 -8.01 -7.66
CA VAL A 58 1.02 -8.71 -7.43
C VAL A 58 -0.21 -7.82 -7.69
N ASN A 59 -0.08 -6.48 -7.55
CA ASN A 59 -1.21 -5.56 -7.70
C ASN A 59 -1.31 -4.93 -9.09
N ILE A 60 -0.18 -4.67 -9.78
CA ILE A 60 -0.21 -3.98 -11.08
C ILE A 60 -1.02 -4.71 -12.16
N PRO A 61 -1.09 -6.06 -12.24
CA PRO A 61 -1.97 -6.73 -13.20
C PRO A 61 -3.45 -6.47 -12.93
N GLN A 62 -3.83 -6.21 -11.68
CA GLN A 62 -5.20 -5.91 -11.29
C GLN A 62 -5.58 -4.45 -11.58
N SER A 63 -4.62 -3.52 -11.63
CA SER A 63 -4.91 -2.09 -11.78
C SER A 63 -5.59 -1.74 -13.12
N ALA A 64 -5.15 -2.37 -14.22
CA ALA A 64 -5.78 -2.24 -15.52
C ALA A 64 -7.23 -2.77 -15.50
N GLY A 65 -7.44 -3.88 -14.79
CA GLY A 65 -8.76 -4.43 -14.50
C GLY A 65 -9.61 -3.46 -13.68
N ALA A 66 -9.07 -2.89 -12.61
CA ALA A 66 -9.78 -1.97 -11.73
C ALA A 66 -10.24 -0.69 -12.46
N CYS A 67 -9.38 -0.04 -13.24
CA CYS A 67 -9.81 1.06 -14.10
C CYS A 67 -10.94 0.62 -15.05
N LYS A 68 -10.78 -0.54 -15.71
CA LYS A 68 -11.74 -1.04 -16.69
C LYS A 68 -13.10 -1.40 -16.06
N TRP A 69 -13.11 -2.05 -14.89
CA TRP A 69 -14.34 -2.37 -14.13
C TRP A 69 -15.09 -1.11 -13.72
N LEU A 70 -14.38 0.00 -13.50
CA LEU A 70 -14.96 1.33 -13.24
C LEU A 70 -15.40 2.06 -14.52
N GLY A 71 -15.24 1.44 -15.70
CA GLY A 71 -15.54 2.05 -17.00
C GLY A 71 -14.53 3.13 -17.42
N LEU A 72 -13.32 3.10 -16.85
CA LEU A 72 -12.26 4.07 -17.09
C LEU A 72 -11.17 3.49 -18.01
N THR A 73 -10.45 4.37 -18.70
CA THR A 73 -9.29 3.97 -19.51
C THR A 73 -8.19 3.43 -18.61
N ALA A 74 -7.69 2.23 -18.91
CA ALA A 74 -6.60 1.60 -18.20
C ALA A 74 -5.33 2.47 -18.25
N ASN A 75 -4.48 2.34 -17.23
CA ASN A 75 -3.15 2.95 -17.23
C ASN A 75 -2.30 2.39 -18.38
N SER A 76 -1.50 3.23 -19.00
CA SER A 76 -0.38 2.80 -19.86
C SER A 76 0.85 2.42 -19.02
N ASP A 77 1.80 1.69 -19.63
CA ASP A 77 3.06 1.33 -18.98
C ASP A 77 3.91 2.54 -18.57
N ALA A 78 3.82 3.63 -19.35
CA ALA A 78 4.47 4.90 -19.03
C ALA A 78 3.88 5.52 -17.76
N GLU A 79 2.55 5.57 -17.62
CA GLU A 79 1.87 6.07 -16.42
C GLU A 79 2.19 5.20 -15.19
N ASN A 80 2.24 3.88 -15.36
CA ASN A 80 2.63 2.95 -14.31
C ASN A 80 4.08 3.18 -13.86
N THR A 81 4.98 3.47 -14.79
CA THR A 81 6.38 3.80 -14.49
C THR A 81 6.48 5.09 -13.67
N VAL A 82 5.73 6.13 -14.06
CA VAL A 82 5.68 7.40 -13.32
C VAL A 82 5.09 7.21 -11.93
N LEU A 83 4.01 6.43 -11.80
CA LEU A 83 3.39 6.10 -10.52
C LEU A 83 4.38 5.39 -9.57
N LYS A 84 5.08 4.36 -10.06
CA LYS A 84 6.08 3.62 -9.27
C LYS A 84 7.18 4.56 -8.75
N ALA A 85 7.68 5.44 -9.62
CA ALA A 85 8.70 6.41 -9.26
C ALA A 85 8.20 7.46 -8.26
N ALA A 86 6.98 7.99 -8.46
CA ALA A 86 6.37 8.98 -7.58
C ALA A 86 6.20 8.45 -6.14
N ILE A 87 5.78 7.20 -5.98
CA ILE A 87 5.66 6.57 -4.65
C ILE A 87 7.03 6.46 -3.96
N LYS A 88 8.06 6.01 -4.67
CA LYS A 88 9.42 5.89 -4.11
C LYS A 88 10.00 7.27 -3.74
N GLN A 89 9.75 8.28 -4.56
CA GLN A 89 10.18 9.65 -4.27
C GLN A 89 9.47 10.21 -3.03
N ALA A 90 8.14 10.09 -2.96
CA ALA A 90 7.37 10.58 -1.81
C ALA A 90 7.73 9.86 -0.50
N ALA A 91 8.13 8.58 -0.56
CA ALA A 91 8.67 7.87 0.58
C ALA A 91 9.96 8.51 1.11
N THR A 92 10.87 8.86 0.19
CA THR A 92 12.12 9.57 0.52
C THR A 92 11.84 10.93 1.15
N ASP A 93 10.94 11.72 0.55
CA ASP A 93 10.67 13.10 0.98
C ASP A 93 9.87 13.17 2.29
N SER A 94 9.03 12.17 2.56
CA SER A 94 8.19 12.12 3.77
C SER A 94 8.86 11.40 4.94
N GLY A 95 9.83 10.52 4.68
CA GLY A 95 10.39 9.59 5.65
C GLY A 95 9.48 8.39 5.97
N LEU A 96 8.40 8.19 5.22
CA LEU A 96 7.55 7.00 5.34
C LEU A 96 8.13 5.81 4.56
N ASP A 97 7.72 4.59 4.93
CA ASP A 97 8.11 3.40 4.16
C ASP A 97 7.32 3.36 2.83
N ALA A 98 8.02 3.20 1.72
CA ALA A 98 7.40 3.17 0.39
C ALA A 98 6.34 2.06 0.25
N ARG A 99 6.48 0.94 0.98
CA ARG A 99 5.51 -0.17 0.98
C ARG A 99 4.18 0.26 1.59
N PHE A 100 4.21 1.09 2.63
CA PHE A 100 3.01 1.64 3.24
C PHE A 100 2.27 2.59 2.31
N ILE A 101 3.00 3.49 1.64
CA ILE A 101 2.41 4.40 0.64
C ILE A 101 1.79 3.59 -0.51
N LEU A 102 2.48 2.58 -1.03
CA LEU A 102 1.94 1.70 -2.07
C LEU A 102 0.68 0.97 -1.60
N ALA A 103 0.67 0.40 -0.40
CA ALA A 103 -0.50 -0.27 0.15
C ALA A 103 -1.71 0.68 0.26
N ALA A 104 -1.49 1.94 0.65
CA ALA A 104 -2.53 2.97 0.68
C ALA A 104 -3.04 3.33 -0.74
N VAL A 105 -2.14 3.49 -1.73
CA VAL A 105 -2.54 3.72 -3.13
C VAL A 105 -3.41 2.58 -3.66
N VAL A 106 -3.02 1.33 -3.38
CA VAL A 106 -3.82 0.15 -3.75
C VAL A 106 -5.18 0.19 -3.05
N GLN A 107 -5.21 0.51 -1.75
CA GLN A 107 -6.44 0.54 -0.97
C GLN A 107 -7.43 1.63 -1.43
N GLU A 108 -6.93 2.80 -1.82
CA GLU A 108 -7.76 3.96 -2.16
C GLU A 108 -8.22 3.96 -3.62
N SER A 109 -7.40 3.44 -4.54
CA SER A 109 -7.67 3.60 -5.97
C SER A 109 -7.41 2.36 -6.82
N ALA A 110 -6.97 1.25 -6.20
CA ALA A 110 -6.45 0.09 -6.93
C ALA A 110 -5.37 0.47 -7.96
N MET A 111 -4.60 1.53 -7.66
CA MET A 111 -3.58 2.12 -8.53
C MET A 111 -4.12 2.70 -9.86
N CYS A 112 -5.42 2.96 -9.97
CA CYS A 112 -6.00 3.56 -11.16
C CYS A 112 -5.74 5.08 -11.20
N VAL A 113 -4.91 5.57 -12.13
CA VAL A 113 -4.54 7.01 -12.18
C VAL A 113 -5.72 7.92 -12.53
N ARG A 114 -6.84 7.34 -12.98
CA ARG A 114 -8.08 8.04 -13.33
C ARG A 114 -9.23 7.73 -12.37
N VAL A 115 -8.94 7.15 -11.20
CA VAL A 115 -9.96 6.95 -10.17
C VAL A 115 -10.76 8.25 -10.00
N LYS A 116 -12.09 8.13 -9.95
CA LYS A 116 -12.95 9.30 -9.83
C LYS A 116 -12.65 10.00 -8.51
N THR A 117 -12.55 11.31 -8.55
CA THR A 117 -12.56 12.13 -7.33
C THR A 117 -13.85 11.86 -6.57
N SER A 118 -13.73 11.52 -5.28
CA SER A 118 -14.90 11.32 -4.44
C SER A 118 -15.24 12.58 -3.66
N TYR A 119 -16.49 12.66 -3.20
CA TYR A 119 -16.97 13.76 -2.37
C TYR A 119 -17.60 13.18 -1.11
N SER A 120 -17.25 13.73 0.06
CA SER A 120 -17.91 13.33 1.30
C SER A 120 -19.39 13.73 1.23
N ALA A 121 -20.29 12.78 1.41
CA ALA A 121 -21.73 12.98 1.23
C ALA A 121 -22.34 14.05 2.15
N THR A 122 -21.73 14.31 3.31
CA THR A 122 -22.26 15.21 4.34
C THR A 122 -21.52 16.54 4.44
N GLN A 123 -20.21 16.57 4.16
CA GLN A 123 -19.36 17.74 4.38
C GLN A 123 -18.90 18.40 3.07
N GLY A 124 -19.17 17.77 1.91
CA GLY A 124 -18.76 18.29 0.60
C GLY A 124 -17.24 18.32 0.38
N TYR A 125 -16.45 17.67 1.23
CA TYR A 125 -15.00 17.57 1.03
C TYR A 125 -14.67 16.82 -0.25
N ARG A 126 -13.76 17.40 -1.02
CA ARG A 126 -13.29 16.87 -2.30
C ARG A 126 -12.06 16.00 -2.05
N ASN A 127 -12.12 14.75 -2.47
CA ASN A 127 -11.08 13.75 -2.20
C ASN A 127 -10.48 13.21 -3.49
N PRO A 128 -9.58 13.94 -4.16
CA PRO A 128 -9.12 13.55 -5.48
C PRO A 128 -7.99 12.52 -5.48
N GLY A 129 -7.84 11.91 -6.65
CA GLY A 129 -6.63 11.22 -7.06
C GLY A 129 -6.36 9.87 -6.41
N LEU A 130 -5.14 9.38 -6.62
CA LEU A 130 -4.71 8.01 -6.29
C LEU A 130 -4.81 7.64 -4.80
N LEU A 131 -4.76 8.62 -3.92
CA LEU A 131 -4.87 8.45 -2.47
C LEU A 131 -6.20 9.02 -1.92
N GLN A 132 -7.12 9.48 -2.78
CA GLN A 132 -8.39 10.09 -2.37
C GLN A 132 -8.20 11.11 -1.25
N CYS A 133 -7.20 11.99 -1.44
CA CYS A 133 -6.65 12.81 -0.37
C CYS A 133 -7.57 13.97 0.01
N PHE A 134 -7.63 14.35 1.29
CA PHE A 134 -8.51 15.41 1.75
C PHE A 134 -8.15 16.76 1.10
N ASN A 135 -9.05 17.30 0.27
CA ASN A 135 -8.92 18.58 -0.43
C ASN A 135 -7.58 18.74 -1.18
N GLY A 136 -7.07 17.66 -1.79
CA GLY A 136 -5.92 17.77 -2.69
C GLY A 136 -6.25 18.56 -3.96
N ASP A 137 -5.20 18.93 -4.69
CA ASP A 137 -5.31 19.71 -5.91
C ASP A 137 -5.32 18.81 -7.14
N HIS A 138 -4.49 17.76 -7.11
CA HIS A 138 -4.19 16.96 -8.29
C HIS A 138 -5.21 15.85 -8.55
N THR A 139 -5.61 15.69 -9.81
CA THR A 139 -6.52 14.66 -10.27
C THR A 139 -6.39 14.45 -11.78
N CYS A 140 -6.81 13.29 -12.26
CA CYS A 140 -7.03 13.04 -13.69
C CYS A 140 -8.48 12.70 -14.01
N ASN A 141 -9.39 12.85 -13.03
CA ASN A 141 -10.82 12.59 -13.21
C ASN A 141 -11.65 13.28 -12.11
N ASP A 142 -12.29 14.39 -12.45
CA ASP A 142 -13.20 15.09 -11.54
C ASP A 142 -14.28 15.86 -12.32
N VAL A 143 -15.23 15.10 -12.85
CA VAL A 143 -16.31 15.62 -13.69
C VAL A 143 -17.16 16.66 -12.95
N ASP A 144 -17.35 16.50 -11.64
CA ASP A 144 -18.14 17.42 -10.81
C ASP A 144 -17.47 18.79 -10.66
N ALA A 145 -16.14 18.85 -10.75
CA ALA A 145 -15.37 20.08 -10.83
C ALA A 145 -15.06 20.54 -12.28
N GLY A 146 -15.68 19.91 -13.28
CA GLY A 146 -15.47 20.23 -14.70
C GLY A 146 -14.13 19.72 -15.28
N ILE A 147 -13.43 18.82 -14.58
CA ILE A 147 -12.18 18.21 -15.05
C ILE A 147 -12.53 16.88 -15.72
N PRO A 148 -12.43 16.78 -17.06
CA PRO A 148 -12.71 15.54 -17.76
C PRO A 148 -11.66 14.48 -17.41
N GLN A 149 -11.95 13.23 -17.77
CA GLN A 149 -10.94 12.17 -17.70
C GLN A 149 -9.75 12.52 -18.60
N LEU A 150 -8.54 12.59 -18.03
CA LEU A 150 -7.31 12.89 -18.77
C LEU A 150 -6.69 11.60 -19.33
N VAL A 151 -6.52 11.55 -20.65
CA VAL A 151 -5.95 10.39 -21.38
C VAL A 151 -4.92 10.87 -22.40
N PRO A 152 -3.60 10.66 -22.17
CA PRO A 152 -2.99 10.15 -20.94
C PRO A 152 -3.17 11.09 -19.73
N CYS A 153 -3.02 10.55 -18.52
CA CYS A 153 -2.94 11.32 -17.27
C CYS A 153 -1.53 11.93 -17.20
N PRO A 154 -1.39 13.27 -17.15
CA PRO A 154 -0.08 13.90 -17.19
C PRO A 154 0.81 13.48 -16.03
N ASP A 155 2.12 13.32 -16.26
CA ASP A 155 3.09 12.95 -15.23
C ASP A 155 3.03 13.84 -13.98
N ALA A 156 2.82 15.15 -14.18
CA ALA A 156 2.67 16.11 -13.09
C ALA A 156 1.45 15.81 -12.22
N GLN A 157 0.33 15.37 -12.81
CA GLN A 157 -0.85 14.97 -12.06
C GLN A 157 -0.60 13.66 -11.29
N ILE A 158 0.05 12.67 -11.90
CA ILE A 158 0.39 11.40 -11.22
C ILE A 158 1.28 11.66 -10.01
N LYS A 159 2.34 12.45 -10.18
CA LYS A 159 3.24 12.85 -9.08
C LYS A 159 2.49 13.64 -8.02
N GLY A 160 1.72 14.64 -8.43
CA GLY A 160 0.93 15.50 -7.56
C GLY A 160 -0.08 14.73 -6.70
N MET A 161 -0.81 13.78 -7.29
CA MET A 161 -1.76 12.93 -6.56
C MET A 161 -1.10 12.13 -5.43
N ILE A 162 0.15 11.69 -5.64
CA ILE A 162 0.93 11.01 -4.60
C ILE A 162 1.43 12.00 -3.55
N THR A 163 1.98 13.15 -3.95
CA THR A 163 2.49 14.15 -3.00
C THR A 163 1.39 14.73 -2.11
N ASP A 164 0.21 14.97 -2.69
CA ASP A 164 -0.96 15.50 -1.98
C ASP A 164 -1.46 14.50 -0.93
N GLY A 165 -1.64 13.23 -1.28
CA GLY A 165 -2.12 12.22 -0.33
C GLY A 165 -1.09 11.78 0.71
N VAL A 166 0.20 11.84 0.37
CA VAL A 166 1.26 11.63 1.38
C VAL A 166 1.32 12.79 2.38
N GLY A 167 0.85 13.98 1.99
CA GLY A 167 0.83 15.16 2.85
C GLY A 167 2.12 15.99 2.76
N LEU A 168 2.73 16.04 1.57
CA LEU A 168 3.90 16.90 1.29
C LEU A 168 3.48 18.32 0.89
N THR A 169 2.31 18.45 0.28
CA THR A 169 1.72 19.70 -0.25
C THR A 169 0.41 20.08 0.45
N THR A 170 -0.15 19.19 1.26
CA THR A 170 -1.42 19.39 1.99
C THR A 170 -1.19 19.43 3.50
N SER A 171 -2.16 20.01 4.23
CA SER A 171 -2.11 20.07 5.70
C SER A 171 -2.46 18.75 6.38
N ASP A 172 -3.03 17.79 5.64
CA ASP A 172 -3.38 16.48 6.16
C ASP A 172 -3.18 15.38 5.09
N GLY A 173 -2.46 14.33 5.47
CA GLY A 173 -2.05 13.23 4.61
C GLY A 173 -1.40 12.11 5.43
N LEU A 174 -0.91 11.07 4.75
CA LEU A 174 -0.33 9.89 5.41
C LEU A 174 0.78 10.24 6.41
N LYS A 175 1.61 11.24 6.11
CA LYS A 175 2.68 11.69 7.01
C LYS A 175 2.11 12.24 8.32
N GLN A 176 1.08 13.08 8.23
CA GLN A 176 0.44 13.70 9.38
C GLN A 176 -0.33 12.66 10.19
N THR A 177 -1.03 11.71 9.55
CA THR A 177 -1.80 10.68 10.26
C THR A 177 -0.89 9.69 10.99
N VAL A 178 0.24 9.30 10.39
CA VAL A 178 1.27 8.49 11.06
C VAL A 178 1.87 9.24 12.25
N ALA A 179 2.17 10.53 12.13
CA ALA A 179 2.66 11.33 13.25
C ALA A 179 1.61 11.44 14.38
N ARG A 180 0.34 11.72 14.04
CA ARG A 180 -0.78 11.79 15.00
C ARG A 180 -1.07 10.47 15.71
N SER A 181 -0.60 9.33 15.19
CA SER A 181 -0.74 8.04 15.88
C SER A 181 -0.04 8.01 17.24
N GLY A 182 0.99 8.84 17.44
CA GLY A 182 1.81 8.89 18.65
C GLY A 182 2.65 7.63 18.91
N ALA A 183 2.62 6.64 18.01
CA ALA A 183 3.35 5.40 18.17
C ALA A 183 4.76 5.50 17.56
N SER A 184 5.74 4.89 18.22
CA SER A 184 7.12 4.79 17.73
C SER A 184 7.44 3.44 17.08
N ASP A 185 6.69 2.39 17.43
CA ASP A 185 6.78 1.05 16.84
C ASP A 185 6.03 0.96 15.49
N VAL A 186 5.99 -0.24 14.90
CA VAL A 186 5.31 -0.51 13.63
C VAL A 186 3.81 -0.15 13.65
N SER A 187 3.17 -0.13 14.83
CA SER A 187 1.75 0.19 14.95
C SER A 187 1.42 1.61 14.48
N LYS A 188 2.42 2.50 14.38
CA LYS A 188 2.28 3.84 13.80
C LYS A 188 1.69 3.84 12.39
N TYR A 189 2.03 2.83 11.57
CA TYR A 189 1.50 2.72 10.21
C TYR A 189 0.04 2.28 10.21
N TYR A 190 -0.33 1.30 11.04
CA TYR A 190 -1.71 0.81 11.14
C TYR A 190 -2.65 1.82 11.79
N LYS A 191 -2.19 2.47 12.87
CA LYS A 191 -2.91 3.59 13.51
C LYS A 191 -3.02 4.78 12.55
N GLY A 192 -1.94 5.10 11.83
CA GLY A 192 -1.93 6.14 10.81
C GLY A 192 -2.91 5.85 9.66
N ALA A 193 -3.03 4.59 9.24
CA ALA A 193 -4.01 4.15 8.25
C ALA A 193 -5.46 4.37 8.75
N LEU A 194 -5.77 3.97 9.99
CA LEU A 194 -7.07 4.28 10.59
C LEU A 194 -7.35 5.78 10.60
N LEU A 195 -6.38 6.58 11.02
CA LEU A 195 -6.52 8.04 11.10
C LEU A 195 -6.68 8.68 9.73
N TYR A 196 -6.02 8.15 8.70
CA TYR A 196 -6.22 8.59 7.31
C TYR A 196 -7.65 8.33 6.85
N ASN A 197 -8.17 7.14 7.14
CA ASN A 197 -9.52 6.73 6.74
C ASN A 197 -10.66 7.37 7.56
N SER A 198 -10.46 7.52 8.87
CA SER A 198 -11.52 7.89 9.82
C SER A 198 -11.35 9.28 10.43
N GLY A 199 -10.17 9.89 10.34
CA GLY A 199 -9.84 11.19 10.94
C GLY A 199 -9.66 11.16 12.46
N VAL A 200 -10.14 10.13 13.15
CA VAL A 200 -10.16 10.03 14.61
C VAL A 200 -9.88 8.61 15.09
N MET A 201 -9.11 8.49 16.17
CA MET A 201 -8.85 7.22 16.85
C MET A 201 -10.04 6.86 17.76
N PRO A 202 -10.56 5.62 17.73
CA PRO A 202 -11.55 5.19 18.71
C PRO A 202 -10.96 5.22 20.13
N SER A 203 -11.78 5.56 21.12
CA SER A 203 -11.35 5.67 22.53
C SER A 203 -10.79 4.37 23.10
N SER A 204 -11.21 3.23 22.56
CA SER A 204 -10.71 1.89 22.94
C SER A 204 -9.30 1.61 22.42
N GLY A 205 -8.80 2.37 21.44
CA GLY A 205 -7.58 2.07 20.68
C GLY A 205 -7.70 0.87 19.74
N ASN A 206 -8.87 0.22 19.63
CA ASN A 206 -9.08 -0.92 18.73
C ASN A 206 -9.28 -0.43 17.29
N LEU A 207 -8.37 -0.79 16.39
CA LEU A 207 -8.40 -0.35 15.00
C LEU A 207 -9.58 -0.91 14.20
N GLY A 208 -10.21 -1.98 14.68
CA GLY A 208 -11.46 -2.53 14.13
C GLY A 208 -12.70 -1.70 14.49
N GLN A 209 -12.57 -0.60 15.23
CA GLN A 209 -13.67 0.28 15.64
C GLN A 209 -13.57 1.68 14.98
N GLY A 210 -12.86 1.79 13.86
CA GLY A 210 -12.78 3.02 13.07
C GLY A 210 -14.14 3.47 12.53
N ARG A 211 -14.38 4.79 12.49
CA ARG A 211 -15.66 5.40 12.12
C ARG A 211 -16.06 5.13 10.67
N SER A 212 -15.10 5.17 9.74
CA SER A 212 -15.38 5.08 8.31
C SER A 212 -15.38 3.63 7.83
N ASN A 213 -14.23 3.04 7.49
CA ASN A 213 -14.11 1.62 7.17
C ASN A 213 -13.40 0.87 8.33
N PRO A 214 -14.13 0.12 9.16
CA PRO A 214 -13.55 -0.64 10.27
C PRO A 214 -12.43 -1.61 9.87
N CYS A 215 -12.43 -2.07 8.62
CA CYS A 215 -11.46 -3.04 8.11
C CYS A 215 -10.17 -2.41 7.56
N TYR A 216 -10.12 -1.08 7.42
CA TYR A 216 -9.08 -0.38 6.66
C TYR A 216 -7.66 -0.74 7.11
N SER A 217 -7.42 -0.73 8.43
CA SER A 217 -6.08 -1.04 8.97
C SER A 217 -5.70 -2.51 8.73
N SER A 218 -6.66 -3.42 8.87
CA SER A 218 -6.45 -4.85 8.59
C SER A 218 -6.18 -5.09 7.10
N ASP A 219 -6.89 -4.40 6.21
CA ASP A 219 -6.64 -4.47 4.76
C ASP A 219 -5.22 -4.00 4.43
N ILE A 220 -4.81 -2.85 4.97
CA ILE A 220 -3.44 -2.32 4.81
C ILE A 220 -2.39 -3.33 5.29
N ALA A 221 -2.59 -3.93 6.47
CA ALA A 221 -1.68 -4.96 6.97
C ALA A 221 -1.59 -6.17 6.03
N ASN A 222 -2.70 -6.63 5.47
CA ASN A 222 -2.70 -7.74 4.51
C ASN A 222 -2.01 -7.37 3.19
N ARG A 223 -2.26 -6.18 2.64
CA ARG A 223 -1.59 -5.69 1.42
C ARG A 223 -0.08 -5.62 1.61
N LEU A 224 0.38 -5.19 2.78
CA LEU A 224 1.79 -5.19 3.17
C LEU A 224 2.40 -6.59 3.25
N MET A 225 1.59 -7.62 3.50
CA MET A 225 2.01 -9.03 3.48
C MET A 225 1.95 -9.67 2.08
N GLY A 226 1.50 -8.94 1.06
CA GLY A 226 1.37 -9.42 -0.32
C GLY A 226 -0.02 -9.94 -0.69
N TRP A 227 -1.05 -9.71 0.12
CA TRP A 227 -2.42 -10.06 -0.24
C TRP A 227 -2.93 -9.15 -1.37
N VAL A 228 -3.64 -9.74 -2.34
CA VAL A 228 -4.27 -9.06 -3.46
C VAL A 228 -5.71 -9.54 -3.65
N ALA A 229 -6.63 -8.59 -3.70
CA ALA A 229 -8.01 -8.78 -4.15
C ALA A 229 -8.66 -7.42 -4.42
N ASP A 230 -9.73 -7.44 -5.22
CA ASP A 230 -10.57 -6.28 -5.51
C ASP A 230 -11.52 -5.94 -4.36
N SER A 231 -11.81 -6.91 -3.49
CA SER A 231 -12.69 -6.73 -2.33
C SER A 231 -12.07 -7.32 -1.06
N SER A 232 -12.28 -6.62 0.06
CA SER A 232 -11.86 -7.10 1.37
C SER A 232 -12.81 -8.20 1.87
N PRO A 233 -12.28 -9.37 2.30
CA PRO A 233 -13.07 -10.39 2.99
C PRO A 233 -13.28 -10.08 4.48
N CYS A 234 -12.78 -8.93 4.96
CA CYS A 234 -12.95 -8.52 6.34
C CYS A 234 -14.42 -8.20 6.66
N ASP A 235 -14.93 -8.81 7.71
CA ASP A 235 -16.25 -8.52 8.22
C ASP A 235 -16.23 -7.29 9.15
N ARG A 236 -16.79 -6.19 8.64
CA ARG A 236 -16.89 -4.91 9.34
C ARG A 236 -17.70 -5.01 10.64
N SER A 237 -18.58 -5.99 10.78
CA SER A 237 -19.42 -6.16 11.98
C SER A 237 -18.69 -6.87 13.12
N THR A 238 -17.61 -7.60 12.82
CA THR A 238 -16.91 -8.43 13.81
C THR A 238 -15.44 -8.08 14.00
N VAL A 239 -14.85 -7.27 13.12
CA VAL A 239 -13.43 -6.85 13.23
C VAL A 239 -13.15 -6.03 14.49
N GLY A 240 -14.14 -5.27 14.97
CA GLY A 240 -14.04 -4.46 16.20
C GLY A 240 -14.31 -5.20 17.50
N ASN A 241 -14.69 -6.48 17.45
CA ASN A 241 -14.98 -7.32 18.62
C ASN A 241 -13.71 -7.88 19.25
#